data_AF-A0A6P0GA72-F1
#
_entry.id   AF-A0A6P0GA72-F1
#
_cell.length_a   1.000
_cell.length_b   1.000
_cell.length_c   1.000
_cell.angle_alpha   90.00
_cell.angle_beta   90.00
_cell.angle_gamma   90.00
#
_symmetry.space_group_name_H-M   'P 1'
#
loop_
_entity.id
_entity.type
_entity.pdbx_description
1 polymer ?
#
loop_
_entity_poly.entity_id
_entity_poly.type
_entity_poly.pdbx_seq_one_letter_code
_entity_poly.pdbx_strand_id
1 'polypeptide(L)'
;MEGLSLADLVVEEFGGPADPDRATRRAARGSADDEAAGDPRDARIAALERTVAQLEHALAARVATERAIGVLAERDATSPRAAFETLRGQARSLGRPVHELAREVLTVLERAAAVPPAAEPATGLPLTPRRTPGRRVERGAARHASVPADGRR
;
A
#
# COMPACT_ATOMS: atom_id res chain seq x y z
N MET A 1 37.66 74.51 1.83
CA MET A 1 36.43 74.62 1.02
C MET A 1 35.71 73.29 1.22
N GLU A 2 34.98 73.16 2.32
CA GLU A 2 34.30 71.91 2.67
C GLU A 2 33.09 71.77 1.75
N GLY A 3 33.04 70.67 1.00
CA GLY A 3 31.94 70.36 0.11
C GLY A 3 30.72 69.92 0.93
N LEU A 4 29.59 70.60 0.74
CA LEU A 4 28.30 70.20 1.29
C LEU A 4 28.03 68.73 0.93
N SER A 5 27.69 67.94 1.95
CA SER A 5 27.33 66.53 1.75
C SER A 5 26.11 66.45 0.83
N LEU A 6 26.08 65.46 -0.04
CA LEU A 6 24.92 65.22 -0.91
C LEU A 6 23.62 65.02 -0.09
N ALA A 7 23.74 64.58 1.17
CA ALA A 7 22.63 64.52 2.11
C ALA A 7 22.07 65.91 2.47
N ASP A 8 22.92 66.92 2.62
CA ASP A 8 22.50 68.28 3.01
C ASP A 8 21.81 69.01 1.84
N LEU A 9 22.25 68.78 0.60
CA LEU A 9 21.59 69.31 -0.60
C LEU A 9 20.16 68.79 -0.77
N VAL A 10 19.93 67.51 -0.47
CA VAL A 10 18.60 66.89 -0.55
C VAL A 10 17.66 67.41 0.56
N VAL A 11 18.22 67.70 1.74
CA VAL A 11 17.48 68.27 2.87
C VAL A 11 17.00 69.71 2.59
N GLU A 12 17.83 70.51 1.93
CA GLU A 12 17.49 71.89 1.55
C GLU A 12 16.44 71.94 0.42
N GLU A 13 16.52 71.03 -0.56
CA GLU A 13 15.63 71.03 -1.74
C GLU A 13 14.22 70.48 -1.43
N PHE A 14 14.09 69.55 -0.49
CA PHE A 14 12.82 68.90 -0.16
C PHE A 14 12.25 69.26 1.22
N GLY A 15 12.95 70.13 1.97
CA GLY A 15 12.65 70.38 3.37
C GLY A 15 13.08 69.19 4.24
N GLY A 16 13.53 69.47 5.47
CA GLY A 16 14.04 68.46 6.39
C GLY A 16 13.10 67.27 6.61
N PRO A 17 13.62 66.13 7.09
CA PRO A 17 12.88 64.87 7.14
C PRO A 17 11.58 65.08 7.88
N ALA A 18 10.47 65.13 7.13
CA ALA A 18 9.14 65.07 7.71
C ALA A 18 9.08 63.78 8.52
N ASP A 19 8.91 63.87 9.85
CA ASP A 19 8.72 62.68 10.69
C ASP A 19 7.60 61.86 10.04
N PRO A 20 7.89 60.65 9.56
CA PRO A 20 6.89 59.87 8.85
C PRO A 20 5.72 59.69 9.80
N ASP A 21 4.56 60.23 9.38
CA ASP A 21 3.34 60.15 10.17
C ASP A 21 3.08 58.68 10.54
N ARG A 22 2.36 58.50 11.65
CA ARG A 22 2.03 57.19 12.20
C ARG A 22 1.42 56.27 11.14
N ALA A 23 0.70 56.81 10.16
CA ALA A 23 0.17 56.07 9.01
C ALA A 23 1.27 55.53 8.09
N THR A 24 2.27 56.35 7.74
CA THR A 24 3.43 55.95 6.91
C THR A 24 4.28 54.90 7.60
N ARG A 25 4.53 55.06 8.92
CA ARG A 25 5.23 54.05 9.72
C ARG A 25 4.45 52.74 9.83
N ARG A 26 3.13 52.79 9.82
CA ARG A 26 2.26 51.59 9.78
C ARG A 26 2.34 50.90 8.41
N ALA A 27 2.32 51.65 7.32
CA ALA A 27 2.40 51.10 5.97
C ALA A 27 3.78 50.47 5.66
N ALA A 28 4.87 51.10 6.12
CA ALA A 28 6.24 50.62 5.89
C ALA A 28 6.60 49.34 6.68
N ARG A 29 5.85 49.01 7.74
CA ARG A 29 6.02 47.74 8.47
C ARG A 29 5.50 46.53 7.70
N GLY A 30 4.87 46.75 6.55
CA GLY A 30 4.10 45.70 5.88
C GLY A 30 2.94 45.28 6.76
N SER A 31 1.98 44.59 6.16
CA SER A 31 0.96 43.89 6.93
C SER A 31 1.64 42.74 7.69
N ALA A 32 2.16 43.00 8.88
CA ALA A 32 2.61 41.95 9.80
C ALA A 32 1.44 40.99 10.13
N ASP A 33 0.20 41.44 9.93
CA ASP A 33 -1.01 40.64 10.02
C ASP A 33 -1.18 39.68 8.82
N ASP A 34 -0.63 39.99 7.62
CA ASP A 34 -0.65 39.09 6.46
C ASP A 34 0.40 37.96 6.57
N GLU A 35 1.53 38.18 7.27
CA GLU A 35 2.49 37.09 7.55
C GLU A 35 1.95 36.08 8.59
N ALA A 36 1.05 36.52 9.48
CA ALA A 36 0.38 35.64 10.44
C ALA A 36 -0.68 34.75 9.78
N ALA A 37 -1.23 35.16 8.63
CA ALA A 37 -2.08 34.35 7.78
C ALA A 37 -1.19 33.50 6.85
N GLY A 38 -0.74 32.34 7.34
CA GLY A 38 0.09 31.41 6.55
C GLY A 38 -0.46 31.17 5.14
N ASP A 39 0.44 30.84 4.19
CA ASP A 39 0.13 30.75 2.76
C ASP A 39 -1.14 29.92 2.52
N PRO A 40 -2.18 30.43 1.84
CA PRO A 40 -3.37 29.66 1.50
C PRO A 40 -3.04 28.34 0.78
N ARG A 41 -1.90 28.27 0.08
CA ARG A 41 -1.37 27.04 -0.51
C ARG A 41 -1.02 26.00 0.56
N ASP A 42 -0.39 26.40 1.65
CA ASP A 42 -0.02 25.49 2.75
C ASP A 42 -1.26 24.95 3.46
N ALA A 43 -2.27 25.80 3.69
CA ALA A 43 -3.56 25.36 4.21
C ALA A 43 -4.24 24.34 3.30
N ARG A 44 -4.16 24.54 1.97
CA ARG A 44 -4.70 23.62 0.98
C ARG A 44 -3.94 22.29 0.95
N ILE A 45 -2.61 22.33 1.01
CA ILE A 45 -1.75 21.14 1.07
C ILE A 45 -2.10 20.32 2.31
N ALA A 46 -2.15 20.95 3.50
CA ALA A 46 -2.48 20.25 4.74
C ALA A 46 -3.89 19.61 4.70
N ALA A 47 -4.86 20.24 4.04
CA ALA A 47 -6.19 19.65 3.84
C ALA A 47 -6.17 18.43 2.92
N LEU A 48 -5.38 18.47 1.84
CA LEU A 48 -5.20 17.35 0.92
C LEU A 48 -4.49 16.19 1.61
N GLU A 49 -3.42 16.46 2.36
CA GLU A 49 -2.69 15.42 3.11
C GLU A 49 -3.58 14.72 4.13
N ARG A 50 -4.42 15.46 4.87
CA ARG A 50 -5.44 14.87 5.76
C ARG A 50 -6.41 13.97 5.00
N THR A 51 -6.87 14.43 3.84
CA THR A 51 -7.80 13.65 3.00
C THR A 51 -7.14 12.38 2.48
N VAL A 52 -5.91 12.46 2.00
CA VAL A 52 -5.13 11.30 1.54
C VAL A 52 -4.96 10.30 2.68
N ALA A 53 -4.54 10.74 3.86
CA ALA A 53 -4.37 9.87 5.02
C ALA A 53 -5.68 9.16 5.42
N GLN A 54 -6.82 9.86 5.36
CA GLN A 54 -8.14 9.28 5.62
C GLN A 54 -8.52 8.22 4.56
N LEU A 55 -8.25 8.50 3.29
CA LEU A 55 -8.53 7.58 2.19
C LEU A 55 -7.64 6.34 2.27
N GLU A 56 -6.34 6.50 2.53
CA GLU A 56 -5.41 5.40 2.73
C GLU A 56 -5.85 4.50 3.88
N HIS A 57 -6.24 5.11 5.02
CA HIS A 57 -6.76 4.36 6.16
C HIS A 57 -8.03 3.57 5.81
N ALA A 58 -9.00 4.22 5.14
CA ALA A 58 -10.25 3.59 4.74
C ALA A 58 -10.04 2.46 3.72
N LEU A 59 -9.14 2.66 2.76
CA LEU A 59 -8.80 1.65 1.76
C LEU A 59 -8.08 0.46 2.41
N ALA A 60 -7.13 0.70 3.31
CA ALA A 60 -6.46 -0.37 4.04
C ALA A 60 -7.45 -1.19 4.89
N ALA A 61 -8.41 -0.51 5.55
CA ALA A 61 -9.48 -1.17 6.30
C ALA A 61 -10.37 -2.04 5.39
N ARG A 62 -10.74 -1.54 4.20
CA ARG A 62 -11.55 -2.29 3.24
C ARG A 62 -10.79 -3.51 2.70
N VAL A 63 -9.55 -3.33 2.26
CA VAL A 63 -8.71 -4.43 1.73
C VAL A 63 -8.53 -5.53 2.78
N ALA A 64 -8.23 -5.17 4.04
CA ALA A 64 -8.12 -6.15 5.11
C ALA A 64 -9.44 -6.93 5.33
N THR A 65 -10.57 -6.23 5.31
CA THR A 65 -11.90 -6.85 5.48
C THR A 65 -12.23 -7.82 4.34
N GLU A 66 -12.05 -7.40 3.07
CA GLU A 66 -12.30 -8.24 1.89
C GLU A 66 -11.42 -9.49 1.90
N ARG A 67 -10.12 -9.34 2.21
CA ARG A 67 -9.19 -10.48 2.32
C ARG A 67 -9.57 -11.44 3.43
N ALA A 68 -9.94 -10.93 4.60
CA ALA A 68 -10.39 -11.77 5.72
C ALA A 68 -11.68 -12.52 5.37
N ILE A 69 -12.65 -11.87 4.70
CA ILE A 69 -13.87 -12.54 4.21
C ILE A 69 -13.52 -13.68 3.27
N GLY A 70 -12.62 -13.45 2.30
CA GLY A 70 -12.19 -14.49 1.37
C GLY A 70 -11.55 -15.69 2.07
N VAL A 71 -10.66 -15.44 3.03
CA VAL A 71 -10.01 -16.51 3.83
C VAL A 71 -11.03 -17.30 4.65
N LEU A 72 -11.96 -16.62 5.33
CA LEU A 72 -12.98 -17.28 6.16
C LEU A 72 -13.98 -18.08 5.32
N ALA A 73 -14.42 -17.51 4.19
CA ALA A 73 -15.32 -18.19 3.26
C ALA A 73 -14.73 -19.51 2.76
N GLU A 74 -13.45 -19.49 2.37
CA GLU A 74 -12.73 -20.68 1.94
C GLU A 74 -12.56 -21.70 3.08
N ARG A 75 -12.08 -21.25 4.25
CA ARG A 75 -11.82 -22.14 5.39
C ARG A 75 -13.07 -22.82 5.94
N ASP A 76 -14.18 -22.12 5.95
CA ASP A 76 -15.44 -22.62 6.52
C ASP A 76 -16.37 -23.22 5.44
N ALA A 77 -15.93 -23.25 4.17
CA ALA A 77 -16.72 -23.67 3.02
C ALA A 77 -18.09 -22.97 2.93
N THR A 78 -18.10 -21.66 3.17
CA THR A 78 -19.30 -20.82 3.14
C THR A 78 -19.26 -19.77 2.05
N SER A 79 -20.39 -19.14 1.75
CA SER A 79 -20.39 -17.99 0.84
C SER A 79 -19.71 -16.78 1.47
N PRO A 80 -19.08 -15.88 0.67
CA PRO A 80 -18.51 -14.64 1.17
C PRO A 80 -19.51 -13.79 1.97
N ARG A 81 -20.79 -13.82 1.59
CA ARG A 81 -21.86 -13.13 2.29
C ARG A 81 -22.07 -13.69 3.69
N ALA A 82 -22.09 -15.00 3.85
CA ALA A 82 -22.23 -15.67 5.14
C ALA A 82 -21.02 -15.41 6.04
N ALA A 83 -19.80 -15.52 5.50
CA ALA A 83 -18.57 -15.23 6.22
C ALA A 83 -18.55 -13.77 6.73
N PHE A 84 -18.98 -12.80 5.91
CA PHE A 84 -19.08 -11.41 6.34
C PHE A 84 -20.09 -11.21 7.48
N GLU A 85 -21.27 -11.83 7.41
CA GLU A 85 -22.27 -11.71 8.48
C GLU A 85 -21.78 -12.33 9.79
N THR A 86 -21.07 -13.46 9.74
CA THR A 86 -20.42 -14.06 10.91
C THR A 86 -19.38 -13.11 11.52
N LEU A 87 -18.47 -12.59 10.70
CA LEU A 87 -17.44 -11.63 11.14
C LEU A 87 -18.07 -10.37 11.74
N ARG A 88 -19.13 -9.85 11.11
CA ARG A 88 -19.88 -8.68 11.58
C ARG A 88 -20.62 -8.96 12.89
N GLY A 89 -21.17 -10.16 13.06
CA GLY A 89 -21.80 -10.61 14.30
C GLY A 89 -20.80 -10.64 15.46
N GLN A 90 -19.61 -11.21 15.23
CA GLN A 90 -18.52 -11.25 16.23
C GLN A 90 -18.00 -9.85 16.56
N ALA A 91 -17.77 -9.00 15.56
CA ALA A 91 -17.31 -7.63 15.80
C ALA A 91 -18.30 -6.85 16.68
N ARG A 92 -19.61 -6.99 16.41
CA ARG A 92 -20.66 -6.38 17.22
C ARG A 92 -20.71 -6.91 18.65
N SER A 93 -20.63 -8.22 18.86
CA SER A 93 -20.67 -8.79 20.22
C SER A 93 -19.46 -8.36 21.05
N LEU A 94 -18.33 -8.09 20.40
CA LEU A 94 -17.12 -7.55 21.03
C LEU A 94 -17.14 -6.02 21.18
N GLY A 95 -18.11 -5.32 20.58
CA GLY A 95 -18.14 -3.85 20.56
C GLY A 95 -17.00 -3.23 19.75
N ARG A 96 -16.49 -3.94 18.75
CA ARG A 96 -15.30 -3.58 17.97
C ARG A 96 -15.63 -3.33 16.50
N PRO A 97 -14.84 -2.52 15.79
CA PRO A 97 -15.02 -2.34 14.35
C PRO A 97 -14.58 -3.59 13.58
N VAL A 98 -15.34 -3.96 12.53
CA VAL A 98 -15.11 -5.17 11.72
C VAL A 98 -13.69 -5.25 11.16
N HIS A 99 -13.13 -4.11 10.73
CA HIS A 99 -11.82 -4.08 10.09
C HIS A 99 -10.67 -4.40 11.06
N GLU A 100 -10.84 -4.21 12.36
CA GLU A 100 -9.84 -4.63 13.36
C GLU A 100 -9.82 -6.15 13.51
N LEU A 101 -11.00 -6.77 13.64
CA LEU A 101 -11.12 -8.23 13.73
C LEU A 101 -10.62 -8.89 12.43
N ALA A 102 -10.87 -8.28 11.28
CA ALA A 102 -10.32 -8.72 10.01
C ALA A 102 -8.78 -8.73 10.00
N ARG A 103 -8.13 -7.70 10.55
CA ARG A 103 -6.66 -7.68 10.69
C ARG A 103 -6.17 -8.81 11.60
N GLU A 104 -6.85 -9.07 12.71
CA GLU A 104 -6.49 -10.17 13.61
C GLU A 104 -6.56 -11.54 12.92
N VAL A 105 -7.61 -11.80 12.14
CA VAL A 105 -7.73 -13.03 11.34
C VAL A 105 -6.52 -13.19 10.41
N LEU A 106 -6.13 -12.12 9.71
CA LEU A 106 -4.98 -12.15 8.81
C LEU A 106 -3.65 -12.32 9.57
N THR A 107 -3.46 -11.65 10.70
CA THR A 107 -2.26 -11.82 11.54
C THR A 107 -2.12 -13.25 12.08
N VAL A 108 -3.23 -13.88 12.48
CA VAL A 108 -3.22 -15.28 12.90
C VAL A 108 -2.84 -16.20 11.73
N LEU A 109 -3.35 -15.93 10.53
CA LEU A 109 -2.99 -16.66 9.33
C LEU A 109 -1.50 -16.52 8.98
N GLU A 110 -0.97 -15.30 9.01
CA GLU A 110 0.45 -15.02 8.76
C GLU A 110 1.36 -15.75 9.75
N ARG A 111 0.98 -15.78 11.04
CA ARG A 111 1.71 -16.56 12.06
C ARG A 111 1.65 -18.05 11.79
N ALA A 112 0.48 -18.59 11.41
CA ALA A 112 0.32 -20.00 11.09
C ALA A 112 1.17 -20.39 9.86
N ALA A 113 1.27 -19.52 8.86
CA ALA A 113 2.11 -19.73 7.67
C ALA A 113 3.62 -19.61 7.97
N ALA A 114 4.00 -18.84 8.99
CA ALA A 114 5.39 -18.67 9.40
C ALA A 114 5.97 -19.87 10.18
N VAL A 115 5.12 -20.73 10.75
CA VAL A 115 5.57 -21.99 11.33
C VAL A 115 5.97 -22.91 10.16
N PRO A 116 7.25 -23.28 10.01
CA PRO A 116 7.63 -24.23 8.97
C PRO A 116 6.81 -25.50 9.19
N PRO A 117 6.29 -26.15 8.14
CA PRO A 117 5.62 -27.43 8.31
C PRO A 117 6.59 -28.31 9.09
N ALA A 118 6.18 -28.74 10.28
CA ALA A 118 6.95 -29.69 11.06
C ALA A 118 7.34 -30.78 10.07
N ALA A 119 8.65 -31.01 9.90
CA ALA A 119 9.13 -32.05 9.00
C ALA A 119 8.37 -33.32 9.39
N GLU A 120 7.43 -33.72 8.53
CA GLU A 120 6.73 -34.97 8.70
C GLU A 120 7.83 -36.01 8.91
N PRO A 121 7.75 -36.89 9.92
CA PRO A 121 8.65 -38.04 9.92
C PRO A 121 8.37 -38.73 8.59
N ALA A 122 9.37 -38.73 7.71
CA ALA A 122 9.32 -39.33 6.39
C ALA A 122 9.00 -40.83 6.55
N THR A 123 7.70 -41.12 6.68
CA THR A 123 7.18 -42.47 6.80
C THR A 123 6.72 -42.85 5.41
N GLY A 124 7.70 -43.10 4.54
CA GLY A 124 7.42 -43.42 3.15
C GLY A 124 8.63 -43.22 2.25
N LEU A 125 9.66 -44.06 2.40
CA LEU A 125 10.62 -44.28 1.32
C LEU A 125 9.88 -44.84 0.08
N PRO A 126 10.37 -44.57 -1.14
CA PRO A 126 9.61 -44.73 -2.37
C PRO A 126 9.38 -46.21 -2.73
N LEU A 127 8.17 -46.56 -3.13
CA LEU A 127 7.91 -47.80 -3.89
C LEU A 127 8.48 -47.62 -5.30
N THR A 128 9.78 -47.83 -5.46
CA THR A 128 10.36 -48.12 -6.78
C THR A 128 9.77 -49.43 -7.29
N PRO A 129 9.18 -49.48 -8.50
CA PRO A 129 8.77 -50.75 -9.07
C PRO A 129 10.02 -51.60 -9.33
N ARG A 130 10.14 -52.72 -8.59
CA ARG A 130 11.16 -53.74 -8.85
C ARG A 130 10.92 -54.31 -10.25
N ARG A 131 11.74 -53.89 -11.22
CA ARG A 131 11.86 -54.58 -12.51
C ARG A 131 12.30 -56.02 -12.23
N THR A 132 11.40 -56.97 -12.50
CA THR A 132 11.71 -58.39 -12.52
C THR A 132 12.73 -58.69 -13.63
N PRO A 133 13.83 -59.43 -13.37
CA PRO A 133 14.72 -59.92 -14.42
C PRO A 133 14.04 -61.10 -15.13
N GLY A 134 13.16 -60.80 -16.09
CA GLY A 134 12.46 -61.78 -16.91
C GLY A 134 13.24 -62.12 -18.18
N ARG A 135 13.99 -63.22 -18.11
CA ARG A 135 14.27 -64.18 -19.20
C ARG A 135 14.78 -63.63 -20.54
N ARG A 136 16.10 -63.78 -20.71
CA ARG A 136 16.80 -63.95 -22.00
C ARG A 136 16.00 -64.90 -22.91
N VAL A 137 15.53 -64.39 -24.05
CA VAL A 137 15.11 -65.20 -25.20
C VAL A 137 16.06 -64.83 -26.34
N GLU A 138 16.90 -65.78 -26.73
CA GLU A 138 17.80 -65.66 -27.87
C GLU A 138 17.02 -65.64 -29.19
N ARG A 139 17.50 -64.76 -30.09
CA ARG A 139 17.57 -64.86 -31.55
C ARG A 139 16.36 -65.39 -32.34
N GLY A 140 15.92 -64.54 -33.27
CA GLY A 140 15.22 -64.95 -34.48
C GLY A 140 15.19 -63.83 -35.50
N ALA A 141 16.00 -63.94 -36.54
CA ALA A 141 16.06 -63.03 -37.67
C ALA A 141 14.74 -62.95 -38.46
N ALA A 142 14.39 -61.76 -38.97
CA ALA A 142 13.74 -61.50 -40.27
C ALA A 142 13.31 -60.02 -40.31
N ARG A 143 13.99 -59.16 -41.09
CA ARG A 143 13.68 -58.80 -42.49
C ARG A 143 12.43 -57.91 -42.66
N HIS A 144 12.71 -56.70 -43.17
CA HIS A 144 11.95 -55.88 -44.13
C HIS A 144 10.42 -55.73 -43.97
N ALA A 145 9.94 -54.48 -43.89
CA ALA A 145 9.43 -53.78 -45.07
C ALA A 145 8.99 -52.34 -44.74
N SER A 146 9.19 -51.49 -45.74
CA SER A 146 8.80 -50.09 -45.87
C SER A 146 7.29 -49.85 -45.76
N VAL A 147 6.90 -48.73 -45.14
CA VAL A 147 5.53 -48.19 -45.18
C VAL A 147 5.49 -47.05 -46.22
N PRO A 148 4.66 -47.11 -47.28
CA PRO A 148 4.26 -45.92 -48.00
C PRO A 148 3.05 -45.28 -47.31
N ALA A 149 3.14 -43.95 -47.16
CA ALA A 149 2.03 -43.11 -46.79
C ALA A 149 0.96 -43.13 -47.89
N ASP A 150 -0.29 -43.42 -47.52
CA ASP A 150 -1.44 -43.14 -48.37
C ASP A 150 -2.34 -42.14 -47.66
N GLY A 151 -2.72 -41.12 -48.43
CA GLY A 151 -3.64 -40.08 -48.02
C GLY A 151 -4.79 -40.02 -49.01
N ARG A 152 -6.02 -39.95 -48.51
CA ARG A 152 -7.21 -39.42 -49.18
C ARG A 152 -8.13 -38.89 -48.06
N ARG A 153 -8.53 -37.61 -48.07
CA ARG A 153 -9.59 -36.98 -48.87
C ARG A 153 -10.92 -37.71 -48.80
#